data_AF-A0A969C4Z1-F1
#
_entry.id   AF-A0A969C4Z1-F1
#
_cell.length_a   1.000
_cell.length_b   1.000
_cell.length_c   1.000
_cell.angle_alpha   90.00
_cell.angle_beta   90.00
_cell.angle_gamma   90.00
#
_symmetry.space_group_name_H-M   'P 1'
#
loop_
_entity.id
_entity.type
_entity.pdbx_description
1 polymer ?
#
loop_
_entity_poly.entity_id
_entity_poly.type
_entity_poly.pdbx_seq_one_letter_code
_entity_poly.pdbx_strand_id
1 'polypeptide(L)'
;MLEDRAGNLWLGTRSSGILRVMRRGITSFGAEDNIDFIRSAFPCDGNQVCFVGFLANTALDGRGAKANITGQQFSPFLWQLGKFEEQGFTWIRPDSMAEIKYFGWGDKQNSFQSRNGEWWIATGEGLFRFPPGDFGKLKTSRPLIFFNAANGLNPVDVFRIYEDSREDVWIATNGNNKQAIFRWERATEKLHNLNSEILSVVPVKAGFVNLIKRRPRRRYLARLLRFRHRTTQKR
;
A
#
# COMPACT_ATOMS: atom_id res chain seq x y z
N MET A 1 -2.98 6.92 -5.72
CA MET A 1 -3.60 8.03 -6.47
C MET A 1 -4.84 8.46 -5.74
N LEU A 2 -5.06 9.76 -5.59
CA LEU A 2 -6.22 10.36 -4.95
C LEU A 2 -6.60 11.61 -5.75
N GLU A 3 -7.89 11.92 -5.90
CA GLU A 3 -8.36 13.22 -6.34
C GLU A 3 -8.86 14.02 -5.14
N ASP A 4 -8.39 15.26 -4.97
CA ASP A 4 -8.85 16.14 -3.90
C ASP A 4 -10.12 16.92 -4.30
N ARG A 5 -10.73 17.63 -3.34
CA ARG A 5 -11.97 18.40 -3.59
C ARG A 5 -11.79 19.57 -4.57
N ALA A 6 -10.56 20.04 -4.79
CA ALA A 6 -10.25 21.06 -5.78
C ALA A 6 -10.02 20.47 -7.19
N GLY A 7 -10.14 19.14 -7.34
CA GLY A 7 -9.93 18.43 -8.60
C GLY A 7 -8.45 18.24 -8.95
N ASN A 8 -7.54 18.32 -7.97
CA ASN A 8 -6.14 17.99 -8.20
C ASN A 8 -5.92 16.49 -7.99
N LEU A 9 -5.09 15.89 -8.84
CA LEU A 9 -4.69 14.49 -8.71
C LEU A 9 -3.37 14.39 -7.94
N TRP A 10 -3.36 13.58 -6.90
CA TRP A 10 -2.21 13.26 -6.07
C TRP A 10 -1.71 11.85 -6.39
N LEU A 11 -0.46 11.74 -6.82
CA LEU A 11 0.20 10.49 -7.17
C LEU A 11 1.40 10.27 -6.25
N GLY A 12 1.44 9.12 -5.57
CA GLY A 12 2.65 8.65 -4.91
C GLY A 12 3.49 7.84 -5.90
N THR A 13 4.78 8.11 -5.94
CA THR A 13 5.77 7.40 -6.75
C THR A 13 6.80 6.78 -5.81
N ARG A 14 7.35 5.61 -6.18
CA ARG A 14 8.34 4.92 -5.33
C ARG A 14 9.72 5.58 -5.31
N SER A 15 10.00 6.51 -6.23
CA SER A 15 11.34 7.04 -6.45
C SER A 15 11.39 8.56 -6.59
N SER A 16 10.25 9.24 -6.51
CA SER A 16 10.16 10.69 -6.76
C SER A 16 9.12 11.36 -5.85
N GLY A 17 8.80 10.72 -4.72
CA GLY A 17 7.82 11.22 -3.76
C GLY A 17 6.42 11.40 -4.36
N ILE A 18 5.87 12.61 -4.21
CA ILE A 18 4.49 12.99 -4.52
C ILE A 18 4.45 13.86 -5.77
N LEU A 19 3.53 13.57 -6.69
CA LEU A 19 3.14 14.48 -7.77
C LEU A 19 1.73 15.00 -7.50
N ARG A 20 1.56 16.32 -7.53
CA ARG A 20 0.28 17.01 -7.53
C ARG A 20 0.02 17.56 -8.92
N VAL A 21 -0.91 16.95 -9.64
CA VAL A 21 -1.34 17.39 -10.97
C VAL A 21 -2.54 18.31 -10.80
N MET A 22 -2.38 19.57 -11.21
CA MET A 22 -3.39 20.62 -11.20
C MET A 22 -3.85 20.91 -12.63
N ARG A 23 -4.97 21.62 -12.79
CA ARG A 23 -5.52 21.96 -14.12
C ARG A 23 -4.52 22.64 -15.07
N ARG A 24 -3.54 23.39 -14.54
CA ARG A 24 -2.58 24.18 -15.31
C ARG A 24 -1.10 23.87 -14.98
N GLY A 25 -0.80 22.72 -14.38
CA GLY A 25 0.59 22.39 -14.08
C GLY A 25 0.75 21.17 -13.17
N ILE A 26 2.00 20.82 -12.91
CA ILE A 26 2.39 19.72 -12.03
C ILE A 26 3.37 20.28 -11.01
N THR A 27 3.16 19.95 -9.73
CA THR A 27 4.13 20.19 -8.65
C THR A 27 4.61 18.84 -8.14
N SER A 28 5.91 18.70 -7.93
CA SER A 28 6.52 17.50 -7.36
C SER A 28 7.09 17.81 -5.98
N PHE A 29 6.93 16.87 -5.06
CA PHE A 29 7.57 16.89 -3.74
C PHE A 29 8.36 15.59 -3.56
N GLY A 30 9.64 15.66 -3.23
CA GLY A 30 10.53 14.50 -3.22
C GLY A 30 11.63 14.60 -2.18
N ALA A 31 12.82 14.11 -2.53
CA ALA A 31 13.96 14.08 -1.62
C ALA A 31 14.35 15.47 -1.08
N GLU A 32 14.17 16.52 -1.88
CA GLU A 32 14.40 17.92 -1.45
C GLU A 32 13.42 18.37 -0.36
N ASP A 33 12.23 17.77 -0.30
CA ASP A 33 11.20 17.99 0.73
C ASP A 33 11.31 16.96 1.87
N ASN A 34 12.40 16.20 1.91
CA ASN A 34 12.63 15.10 2.83
C ASN A 34 11.65 13.91 2.68
N ILE A 35 11.00 13.79 1.51
CA ILE A 35 10.05 12.72 1.21
C ILE A 35 10.75 11.68 0.35
N ASP A 36 10.88 10.46 0.87
CA ASP A 36 11.46 9.35 0.10
C ASP A 36 10.39 8.68 -0.76
N PHE A 37 9.41 8.03 -0.12
CA PHE A 37 8.24 7.49 -0.83
C PHE A 37 6.97 7.51 0.02
N ILE A 38 5.84 7.49 -0.68
CA ILE A 38 4.50 7.45 -0.08
C ILE A 38 3.82 6.11 -0.37
N ARG A 39 3.18 5.55 0.65
CA ARG A 39 2.35 4.33 0.54
C ARG A 39 0.89 4.64 0.25
N SER A 40 0.36 5.67 0.91
CA SER A 40 -1.06 6.02 0.86
C SER A 40 -1.25 7.52 0.78
N ALA A 41 -2.30 7.93 0.07
CA ALA A 41 -2.87 9.27 0.13
C ALA A 41 -4.38 9.12 0.31
N PHE A 42 -4.98 9.88 1.22
CA PHE A 42 -6.40 9.81 1.53
C PHE A 42 -6.94 11.16 2.03
N PRO A 43 -8.26 11.42 1.87
CA PRO A 43 -8.88 12.61 2.43
C PRO A 43 -8.85 12.58 3.96
N CYS A 44 -8.59 13.72 4.57
CA CYS A 44 -8.63 13.90 6.02
C CYS A 44 -9.03 15.33 6.39
N ASP A 45 -9.37 15.56 7.67
CA ASP A 45 -9.73 16.87 8.22
C ASP A 45 -10.74 17.63 7.32
N GLY A 46 -11.72 16.90 6.77
CA GLY A 46 -12.76 17.40 5.87
C GLY A 46 -12.30 17.74 4.45
N ASN A 47 -11.28 18.58 4.29
CA ASN A 47 -10.84 19.13 3.00
C ASN A 47 -9.39 18.84 2.62
N GLN A 48 -8.61 18.26 3.53
CA GLN A 48 -7.18 18.12 3.35
C GLN A 48 -6.80 16.74 2.84
N VAL A 49 -5.55 16.61 2.42
CA VAL A 49 -4.98 15.36 1.98
C VAL A 49 -3.94 14.91 2.99
N CYS A 50 -4.14 13.73 3.53
CA CYS A 50 -3.19 13.06 4.38
C CYS A 50 -2.45 11.96 3.60
N PHE A 51 -1.24 11.67 4.07
CA PHE A 51 -0.32 10.75 3.45
C PHE A 51 0.24 9.80 4.51
N VAL A 52 0.44 8.54 4.15
CA VAL A 52 1.35 7.66 4.89
C VAL A 52 2.61 7.54 4.07
N GLY A 53 3.72 7.98 4.65
CA GLY A 53 4.98 8.12 3.97
C GLY A 53 6.17 7.68 4.80
N PHE A 54 7.28 7.56 4.10
CA PHE A 54 8.59 7.31 4.65
C PHE A 54 9.45 8.52 4.32
N LEU A 55 9.98 9.15 5.35
CA LEU A 55 10.87 10.30 5.20
C LEU A 55 12.32 9.85 5.33
N ALA A 56 13.22 10.55 4.65
CA ALA A 56 14.64 10.34 4.87
C ALA A 56 15.02 10.77 6.29
N ASN A 57 15.88 10.00 6.94
CA ASN A 57 16.36 10.30 8.27
C ASN A 57 17.51 11.31 8.19
N THR A 58 17.18 12.61 8.17
CA THR A 58 18.18 13.70 8.05
C THR A 58 19.18 13.75 9.20
N ALA A 59 18.90 13.11 10.34
CA ALA A 59 19.87 12.97 11.43
C ALA A 59 21.04 12.04 11.08
N LEU A 60 20.89 11.18 10.06
CA LEU A 60 21.98 10.37 9.50
C LEU A 60 22.76 11.11 8.40
N ASP A 61 22.20 12.18 7.84
CA ASP A 61 22.59 12.67 6.51
C ASP A 61 23.02 14.15 6.49
N GLY A 62 23.57 14.66 7.61
CA GLY A 62 24.09 16.04 7.69
C GLY A 62 25.18 16.41 6.67
N ARG A 63 25.68 15.44 5.90
CA ARG A 63 26.41 15.51 4.63
C ARG A 63 26.42 14.08 4.12
N GLY A 64 26.09 13.83 2.85
CA GLY A 64 26.04 12.48 2.29
C GLY A 64 27.24 11.62 2.71
N ALA A 65 27.03 10.72 3.66
CA ALA A 65 28.00 9.73 4.08
C ALA A 65 27.32 8.66 4.93
N LYS A 66 27.39 7.43 4.42
CA LYS A 66 27.09 6.18 5.12
C LYS A 66 27.71 6.20 6.53
N ALA A 67 26.89 6.28 7.56
CA ALA A 67 27.32 6.02 8.93
C ALA A 67 26.38 4.98 9.55
N ASN A 68 26.79 3.72 9.43
CA ASN A 68 26.33 2.65 10.32
C ASN A 68 26.81 2.97 11.72
N ILE A 69 25.91 3.40 12.59
CA ILE A 69 26.17 3.47 14.02
C ILE A 69 25.14 2.57 14.69
N THR A 70 25.64 1.57 15.43
CA THR A 70 24.94 0.68 16.39
C THR A 70 24.50 -0.73 15.97
N GLY A 71 24.83 -1.26 14.79
CA GLY A 71 24.64 -2.71 14.50
C GLY A 71 23.18 -3.22 14.59
N GLN A 72 22.22 -2.36 14.90
CA GLN A 72 20.81 -2.55 14.67
C GLN A 72 20.54 -2.11 13.23
N GLN A 73 19.90 -2.97 12.44
CA GLN A 73 19.32 -2.58 11.15
C GLN A 73 18.21 -1.57 11.41
N PHE A 74 18.56 -0.29 11.57
CA PHE A 74 17.59 0.77 11.45
C PHE A 74 17.22 0.86 9.97
N SER A 75 15.93 0.76 9.67
CA SER A 75 15.41 1.26 8.40
C SER A 75 15.88 2.71 8.28
N PRO A 76 16.58 3.10 7.19
CA PRO A 76 17.01 4.50 7.00
C PRO A 76 15.81 5.45 6.82
N PHE A 77 14.60 4.89 6.80
CA PHE A 77 13.36 5.60 6.56
C PHE A 77 12.47 5.62 7.79
N LEU A 78 12.01 6.82 8.13
CA LEU A 78 11.09 7.06 9.24
C LEU A 78 9.66 7.03 8.71
N TRP A 79 8.88 6.05 9.16
CA TRP A 79 7.44 6.04 8.90
C TRP A 79 6.78 7.26 9.56
N GLN A 80 5.98 7.98 8.79
CA GLN A 80 5.27 9.18 9.23
C GLN A 80 3.88 9.26 8.59
N LEU A 81 2.95 9.85 9.32
CA LEU A 81 1.69 10.34 8.80
C LEU A 81 1.84 11.84 8.49
N GLY A 82 1.58 12.23 7.25
CA GLY A 82 1.68 13.60 6.77
C GLY A 82 0.32 14.20 6.50
N LYS A 83 0.19 15.51 6.65
CA LYS A 83 -0.92 16.31 6.13
C LYS A 83 -0.37 17.42 5.27
N PHE A 84 -0.91 17.57 4.06
CA PHE A 84 -0.60 18.70 3.20
C PHE A 84 -1.56 19.86 3.47
N GLU A 85 -1.00 21.04 3.77
CA GLU A 85 -1.74 22.27 4.01
C GLU A 85 -1.10 23.42 3.25
N GLU A 86 -1.93 24.17 2.52
CA GLU A 86 -1.53 25.28 1.65
C GLU A 86 -0.50 24.88 0.58
N GLN A 87 0.77 24.87 0.96
CA GLN A 87 1.93 24.61 0.09
C GLN A 87 2.98 23.70 0.76
N GLY A 88 2.73 23.15 1.95
CA GLY A 88 3.71 22.37 2.70
C GLY A 88 3.11 21.16 3.44
N PHE A 89 3.99 20.39 4.09
CA PHE A 89 3.61 19.19 4.83
C PHE A 89 3.90 19.34 6.33
N THR A 90 2.96 18.88 7.14
CA THR A 90 3.19 18.56 8.55
C THR A 90 3.28 17.05 8.70
N TRP A 91 4.39 16.54 9.25
CA TRP A 91 4.62 15.12 9.46
C TRP A 91 4.64 14.77 10.95
N ILE A 92 3.92 13.70 11.32
CA ILE A 92 3.86 13.19 12.69
C ILE A 92 3.92 11.67 12.72
N ARG A 93 4.47 11.16 13.82
CA ARG A 93 4.29 9.77 14.26
C ARG A 93 3.55 9.85 15.60
N PRO A 94 2.38 9.20 15.74
CA PRO A 94 1.73 9.11 17.04
C PRO A 94 2.67 8.51 18.09
N ASP A 95 2.75 9.12 19.27
CA ASP A 95 3.66 8.73 20.34
C ASP A 95 3.37 7.29 20.80
N SER A 96 2.10 6.89 20.78
CA SER A 96 1.63 5.54 21.09
C SER A 96 2.12 4.47 20.09
N MET A 97 2.69 4.88 18.96
CA MET A 97 3.30 3.99 17.97
C MET A 97 4.83 3.94 18.08
N ALA A 98 5.46 4.54 19.10
CA ALA A 98 6.92 4.60 19.24
C ALA A 98 7.60 3.22 19.19
N GLU A 99 6.95 2.20 19.77
CA GLU A 99 7.49 0.83 19.84
C GLU A 99 7.30 0.00 18.57
N ILE A 100 6.53 0.49 17.59
CA ILE A 100 6.32 -0.22 16.32
C ILE A 100 7.61 -0.21 15.50
N LYS A 101 8.08 -1.39 15.11
CA LYS A 101 9.33 -1.60 14.37
C LYS A 101 9.07 -1.92 12.91
N TYR A 102 7.92 -2.50 12.60
CA TYR A 102 7.57 -2.94 11.27
C TYR A 102 6.23 -2.35 10.80
N PHE A 103 6.28 -1.61 9.68
CA PHE A 103 5.14 -0.88 9.11
C PHE A 103 4.51 -1.56 7.88
N GLY A 104 4.94 -2.79 7.58
CA GLY A 104 4.27 -3.65 6.61
C GLY A 104 4.61 -3.34 5.16
N TRP A 105 4.14 -4.22 4.27
CA TRP A 105 4.21 -4.03 2.83
C TRP A 105 2.94 -3.45 2.22
N GLY A 106 1.96 -3.08 3.05
CA GLY A 106 0.69 -2.51 2.61
C GLY A 106 0.84 -1.36 1.63
N ASP A 107 -0.06 -1.29 0.66
CA ASP A 107 0.03 -0.39 -0.49
C ASP A 107 -1.36 0.11 -0.95
N LYS A 108 -1.38 1.32 -1.50
CA LYS A 108 -2.58 2.14 -1.77
C LYS A 108 -3.23 2.59 -0.47
N GLN A 109 -4.50 2.28 -0.21
CA GLN A 109 -5.18 2.70 1.01
C GLN A 109 -4.87 1.77 2.17
N ASN A 110 -3.75 2.00 2.86
CA ASN A 110 -3.40 1.27 4.08
C ASN A 110 -3.82 2.03 5.36
N SER A 111 -4.12 3.32 5.27
CA SER A 111 -4.64 4.13 6.38
C SER A 111 -5.70 5.08 5.85
N PHE A 112 -6.64 5.49 6.70
CA PHE A 112 -7.67 6.49 6.38
C PHE A 112 -8.25 7.14 7.63
N GLN A 113 -8.89 8.29 7.46
CA GLN A 113 -9.84 8.83 8.43
C GLN A 113 -11.26 8.40 8.03
N SER A 114 -11.95 7.72 8.94
CA SER A 114 -13.30 7.20 8.74
C SER A 114 -14.36 8.29 8.69
N ARG A 115 -15.59 7.96 8.27
CA ARG A 115 -16.70 8.93 8.17
C ARG A 115 -17.06 9.56 9.51
N ASN A 116 -16.84 8.86 10.61
CA ASN A 116 -17.10 9.36 11.95
C ASN A 116 -15.92 10.19 12.54
N GLY A 117 -14.82 10.33 11.78
CA GLY A 117 -13.64 11.10 12.15
C GLY A 117 -12.52 10.29 12.81
N GLU A 118 -12.72 9.02 13.14
CA GLU A 118 -11.68 8.13 13.70
C GLU A 118 -10.57 7.84 12.70
N TRP A 119 -9.35 7.66 13.21
CA TRP A 119 -8.20 7.35 12.37
C TRP A 119 -7.84 5.88 12.43
N TRP A 120 -7.74 5.27 11.25
CA TRP A 120 -7.32 3.89 11.08
C TRP A 120 -5.95 3.85 10.44
N ILE A 121 -4.97 3.30 11.15
CA ILE A 121 -3.56 3.32 10.75
C ILE A 121 -3.02 1.89 10.72
N ALA A 122 -2.78 1.36 9.52
CA ALA A 122 -2.17 0.06 9.35
C ALA A 122 -0.66 0.09 9.56
N THR A 123 -0.14 -1.01 10.10
CA THR A 123 1.28 -1.32 10.20
C THR A 123 1.51 -2.78 9.83
N GLY A 124 2.78 -3.19 9.86
CA GLY A 124 3.16 -4.59 9.69
C GLY A 124 2.85 -5.43 10.92
N GLU A 125 2.71 -4.79 12.08
CA GLU A 125 2.46 -5.45 13.36
C GLU A 125 0.97 -5.46 13.74
N GLY A 126 0.14 -4.66 13.07
CA GLY A 126 -1.30 -4.62 13.32
C GLY A 126 -2.00 -3.41 12.74
N LEU A 127 -3.21 -3.15 13.23
CA LEU A 127 -4.06 -2.02 12.84
C LEU A 127 -4.43 -1.21 14.08
N PHE A 128 -4.07 0.06 14.09
CA PHE A 128 -4.50 1.00 15.11
C PHE A 128 -5.83 1.65 14.72
N ARG A 129 -6.70 1.84 15.71
CA ARG A 129 -7.86 2.71 15.64
C ARG A 129 -7.71 3.78 16.71
N PHE A 130 -7.71 5.04 16.30
CA PHE A 130 -7.66 6.21 17.17
C PHE A 130 -9.02 6.88 17.24
N PRO A 131 -9.30 7.62 18.34
CA PRO A 131 -10.54 8.37 18.48
C PRO A 131 -10.71 9.42 17.36
N PRO A 132 -11.93 9.92 17.15
CA PRO A 132 -12.16 11.01 16.22
C PRO A 132 -11.45 12.29 16.68
N GLY A 133 -10.91 13.03 15.72
CA GLY A 133 -10.26 14.30 15.98
C GLY A 133 -9.43 14.80 14.81
N ASP A 134 -8.96 16.03 14.93
CA ASP A 134 -8.12 16.67 13.91
C ASP A 134 -6.71 16.08 13.90
N PHE A 135 -6.05 16.11 12.74
CA PHE A 135 -4.69 15.58 12.56
C PHE A 135 -3.69 16.00 13.65
N GLY A 136 -3.71 17.27 14.07
CA GLY A 136 -2.75 17.80 15.04
C GLY A 136 -2.81 17.14 16.42
N LYS A 137 -3.99 16.65 16.84
CA LYS A 137 -4.19 15.96 18.13
C LYS A 137 -3.72 14.50 18.09
N LEU A 138 -3.57 13.93 16.89
CA LEU A 138 -3.26 12.51 16.72
C LEU A 138 -1.89 12.15 17.27
N LYS A 139 -0.94 13.09 17.28
CA LYS A 139 0.42 12.88 17.78
C LYS A 139 0.43 12.37 19.23
N THR A 140 -0.36 12.98 20.10
CA THR A 140 -0.42 12.63 21.54
C THR A 140 -1.62 11.76 21.90
N SER A 141 -2.47 11.42 20.92
CA SER A 141 -3.66 10.61 21.14
C SER A 141 -3.30 9.16 21.48
N ARG A 142 -4.12 8.55 22.35
CA ARG A 142 -4.06 7.11 22.63
C ARG A 142 -5.00 6.38 21.68
N PRO A 143 -4.61 5.20 21.15
CA PRO A 143 -5.52 4.41 20.34
C PRO A 143 -6.66 3.87 21.20
N LEU A 144 -7.85 3.79 20.61
CA LEU A 144 -8.99 3.06 21.17
C LEU A 144 -8.68 1.56 21.21
N ILE A 145 -8.03 1.06 20.16
CA ILE A 145 -7.62 -0.34 20.06
C ILE A 145 -6.43 -0.50 19.11
N PHE A 146 -5.57 -1.47 19.41
CA PHE A 146 -4.55 -1.98 18.51
C PHE A 146 -4.84 -3.45 18.20
N PHE A 147 -5.37 -3.71 17.00
CA PHE A 147 -5.62 -5.06 16.52
C PHE A 147 -4.29 -5.68 16.09
N ASN A 148 -3.88 -6.75 16.75
CA ASN A 148 -2.68 -7.51 16.45
C ASN A 148 -2.95 -9.00 16.68
N ALA A 149 -1.92 -9.85 16.60
CA ALA A 149 -2.08 -11.29 16.79
C ALA A 149 -2.68 -11.66 18.16
N ALA A 150 -2.38 -10.89 19.22
CA ALA A 150 -2.93 -11.10 20.55
C ALA A 150 -4.42 -10.73 20.65
N ASN A 151 -4.88 -9.81 19.81
CA ASN A 151 -6.25 -9.28 19.78
C ASN A 151 -7.06 -9.76 18.56
N GLY A 152 -6.72 -10.93 18.01
CA GLY A 152 -7.51 -11.61 16.98
C GLY A 152 -7.16 -11.30 15.53
N LEU A 153 -6.22 -10.40 15.25
CA LEU A 153 -5.74 -10.11 13.90
C LEU A 153 -4.50 -10.94 13.57
N ASN A 154 -4.70 -12.17 13.09
CA ASN A 154 -3.63 -13.11 12.72
C ASN A 154 -4.01 -13.86 11.43
N PRO A 155 -3.19 -13.85 10.35
CA PRO A 155 -1.86 -13.24 10.22
C PRO A 155 -1.87 -11.71 10.31
N VAL A 156 -0.79 -11.16 10.89
CA VAL A 156 -0.45 -9.72 10.88
C VAL A 156 0.17 -9.31 9.53
N ASP A 157 0.67 -8.09 9.37
CA ASP A 157 0.97 -7.42 8.10
C ASP A 157 -0.30 -6.97 7.36
N VAL A 158 -0.81 -5.82 7.79
CA VAL A 158 -2.03 -5.22 7.24
C VAL A 158 -1.70 -4.60 5.89
N PHE A 159 -2.25 -5.20 4.83
CA PHE A 159 -1.92 -4.85 3.45
C PHE A 159 -2.80 -3.74 2.90
N ARG A 160 -4.11 -3.76 3.22
CA ARG A 160 -5.09 -2.76 2.79
C ARG A 160 -6.25 -2.71 3.76
N ILE A 161 -6.83 -1.54 3.93
CA ILE A 161 -8.08 -1.35 4.67
C ILE A 161 -9.08 -0.52 3.85
N TYR A 162 -10.37 -0.74 4.10
CA TYR A 162 -11.47 -0.05 3.42
C TYR A 162 -12.69 0.04 4.33
N GLU A 163 -13.33 1.21 4.38
CA GLU A 163 -14.60 1.42 5.08
C GLU A 163 -15.77 1.27 4.10
N ASP A 164 -16.72 0.40 4.42
CA ASP A 164 -17.95 0.24 3.63
C ASP A 164 -19.04 1.27 4.01
N SER A 165 -20.17 1.26 3.30
CA SER A 165 -21.27 2.21 3.54
C SER A 165 -21.99 2.02 4.87
N ARG A 166 -21.75 0.91 5.58
CA ARG A 166 -22.26 0.64 6.93
C ARG A 166 -21.25 1.05 8.00
N GLU A 167 -20.14 1.66 7.58
CA GLU A 167 -18.99 2.02 8.40
C GLU A 167 -18.28 0.81 9.04
N ASP A 168 -18.48 -0.39 8.48
CA ASP A 168 -17.63 -1.54 8.78
C ASP A 168 -16.27 -1.37 8.11
N VAL A 169 -15.22 -1.88 8.75
CA VAL A 169 -13.85 -1.80 8.22
C VAL A 169 -13.39 -3.18 7.75
N TRP A 170 -13.14 -3.29 6.46
CA TRP A 170 -12.58 -4.45 5.79
C TRP A 170 -11.06 -4.37 5.83
N ILE A 171 -10.42 -5.46 6.23
CA ILE A 171 -8.98 -5.51 6.49
C ILE A 171 -8.41 -6.71 5.76
N ALA A 172 -7.51 -6.47 4.81
CA ALA A 172 -6.75 -7.51 4.14
C ALA A 172 -5.36 -7.60 4.77
N THR A 173 -4.95 -8.80 5.17
CA THR A 173 -3.62 -9.05 5.73
C THR A 173 -2.83 -10.04 4.88
N ASN A 174 -1.50 -9.94 4.93
CA ASN A 174 -0.58 -10.79 4.20
C ASN A 174 0.73 -10.99 4.99
N GLY A 175 0.68 -11.76 6.07
CA GLY A 175 1.83 -12.05 6.92
C GLY A 175 2.10 -13.53 7.05
N ASN A 176 3.38 -13.88 7.32
CA ASN A 176 3.82 -15.26 7.50
C ASN A 176 3.40 -16.19 6.34
N ASN A 177 3.43 -15.68 5.10
CA ASN A 177 2.97 -16.37 3.89
C ASN A 177 1.49 -16.82 3.94
N LYS A 178 0.67 -16.17 4.76
CA LYS A 178 -0.77 -16.41 4.87
C LYS A 178 -1.51 -15.12 4.58
N GLN A 179 -2.59 -15.24 3.82
CA GLN A 179 -3.50 -14.14 3.52
C GLN A 179 -4.77 -14.31 4.32
N ALA A 180 -5.32 -13.22 4.83
CA ALA A 180 -6.63 -13.24 5.45
C ALA A 180 -7.43 -11.98 5.17
N ILE A 181 -8.76 -12.13 5.22
CA ILE A 181 -9.70 -11.01 5.17
C ILE A 181 -10.45 -10.99 6.49
N PHE A 182 -10.49 -9.82 7.11
CA PHE A 182 -11.28 -9.55 8.30
C PHE A 182 -12.30 -8.45 8.02
N ARG A 183 -13.39 -8.49 8.79
CA ARG A 183 -14.35 -7.39 8.89
C ARG A 183 -14.45 -6.97 10.34
N TRP A 184 -14.08 -5.74 10.66
CA TRP A 184 -14.48 -5.10 11.90
C TRP A 184 -15.88 -4.52 11.72
N GLU A 185 -16.83 -5.04 12.48
CA GLU A 185 -18.23 -4.64 12.44
C GLU A 185 -18.49 -3.50 13.41
N ARG A 186 -18.97 -2.36 12.90
CA ARG A 186 -19.14 -1.16 13.71
C ARG A 186 -20.20 -1.31 14.78
N ALA A 187 -21.33 -1.91 14.43
CA ALA A 187 -22.48 -2.03 15.31
C ALA A 187 -22.17 -2.80 16.60
N THR A 188 -21.23 -3.75 16.55
CA THR A 188 -20.90 -4.62 17.69
C THR A 188 -19.46 -4.48 18.17
N GLU A 189 -18.64 -3.68 17.47
CA GLU A 189 -17.19 -3.53 17.67
C GLU A 189 -16.39 -4.84 17.59
N LYS A 190 -16.90 -5.84 16.84
CA LYS A 190 -16.29 -7.17 16.75
C LYS A 190 -15.46 -7.31 15.48
N LEU A 191 -14.30 -7.96 15.61
CA LEU A 191 -13.48 -8.36 14.49
C LEU A 191 -13.83 -9.80 14.07
N HIS A 192 -14.25 -9.98 12.82
CA HIS A 192 -14.59 -11.28 12.24
C HIS A 192 -13.50 -11.71 11.26
N ASN A 193 -13.00 -12.94 11.36
CA ASN A 193 -12.08 -13.54 10.38
C ASN A 193 -12.90 -14.30 9.34
N LEU A 194 -12.82 -13.88 8.08
CA LEU A 194 -13.68 -14.40 7.01
C LEU A 194 -13.05 -15.56 6.22
N ASN A 195 -11.84 -16.01 6.58
CA ASN A 195 -11.16 -17.04 5.80
C ASN A 195 -11.90 -18.39 5.74
N SER A 196 -12.61 -18.77 6.81
CA SER A 196 -13.47 -19.97 6.81
C SER A 196 -14.76 -19.79 6.02
N GLU A 197 -15.25 -18.56 5.89
CA GLU A 197 -16.47 -18.23 5.15
C GLU A 197 -16.19 -18.10 3.64
N ILE A 198 -15.01 -17.61 3.26
CA ILE A 198 -14.62 -17.49 1.85
C ILE A 198 -14.33 -18.87 1.23
N LEU A 199 -13.78 -19.81 2.00
CA LEU A 199 -13.50 -21.17 1.52
C LEU A 199 -14.75 -22.05 1.42
N SER A 200 -15.88 -21.65 2.04
CA SER A 200 -17.16 -22.36 1.89
C SER A 200 -17.99 -21.86 0.70
N VAL A 201 -17.64 -20.70 0.12
CA VAL A 201 -18.18 -20.23 -1.16
C VAL A 201 -17.46 -20.96 -2.29
N VAL A 202 -18.08 -22.06 -2.75
CA VAL A 202 -17.66 -22.79 -3.96
C VAL A 202 -17.43 -21.79 -5.10
N PRO A 203 -16.29 -21.85 -5.83
CA PRO A 203 -16.06 -20.96 -6.94
C PRO A 203 -17.22 -21.05 -7.94
N VAL A 204 -17.72 -19.90 -8.39
CA VAL A 204 -18.62 -19.83 -9.55
C VAL A 204 -17.93 -20.61 -10.66
N LYS A 205 -18.55 -21.73 -11.08
CA LYS A 205 -18.00 -22.62 -12.12
C LYS A 205 -17.50 -21.77 -13.28
N ALA A 206 -16.22 -21.88 -13.60
CA ALA A 206 -15.66 -21.37 -14.84
C ALA A 206 -16.25 -22.18 -16.01
N GLY A 207 -17.46 -21.80 -16.43
CA GLY A 207 -18.07 -22.23 -17.68
C GLY A 207 -17.70 -21.22 -18.76
N PHE A 208 -17.19 -21.75 -19.89
CA PHE A 208 -16.84 -21.05 -21.14
C PHE A 208 -15.49 -20.31 -21.16
N VAL A 209 -14.46 -20.95 -21.72
CA VAL A 209 -14.08 -20.78 -23.14
C VAL A 209 -13.40 -22.07 -23.62
N ASN A 210 -14.10 -22.85 -24.43
CA ASN A 210 -13.50 -23.89 -25.27
C ASN A 210 -13.92 -23.54 -26.71
N LEU A 211 -13.08 -22.83 -27.47
CA LEU A 211 -13.06 -22.90 -28.95
C LEU A 211 -11.91 -22.05 -29.57
N ILE A 212 -10.68 -22.57 -29.62
CA ILE A 212 -9.79 -22.31 -30.76
C ILE A 212 -9.13 -23.63 -31.20
N LYS A 213 -9.82 -24.26 -32.17
CA LYS A 213 -9.35 -25.14 -33.25
C LYS A 213 -7.96 -25.77 -33.09
N ARG A 214 -7.90 -27.00 -32.57
CA ARG A 214 -6.83 -27.95 -32.90
C ARG A 214 -6.97 -28.35 -34.38
N ARG A 215 -6.06 -27.88 -35.26
CA ARG A 215 -5.89 -28.46 -36.60
C ARG A 215 -5.06 -29.75 -36.49
N PRO A 216 -5.40 -30.83 -37.23
CA PRO A 216 -4.60 -32.05 -37.23
C PRO A 216 -3.36 -31.88 -38.12
N ARG A 217 -2.17 -32.26 -37.63
CA ARG A 217 -0.97 -32.42 -38.46
C ARG A 217 -1.07 -33.74 -39.23
N ARG A 218 -1.37 -33.69 -40.53
CA ARG A 218 -1.15 -34.80 -41.47
C ARG A 218 0.31 -34.81 -41.95
N ARG A 219 0.88 -36.01 -42.04
CA ARG A 219 2.23 -36.33 -42.51
C ARG A 219 2.38 -36.17 -44.04
N TYR A 220 3.66 -36.06 -44.43
CA TYR A 220 4.34 -36.55 -45.65
C TYR A 220 4.62 -35.62 -46.85
N LEU A 221 5.92 -35.67 -47.22
CA LEU A 221 6.55 -35.59 -48.55
C LEU A 221 6.60 -34.25 -49.29
N ALA A 222 7.79 -33.66 -49.32
CA ALA A 222 8.26 -32.87 -50.46
C ALA A 222 9.52 -33.55 -51.04
N ARG A 223 9.37 -34.11 -52.24
CA ARG A 223 10.45 -34.66 -53.06
C ARG A 223 10.65 -33.70 -54.24
N LEU A 224 11.90 -33.29 -54.43
CA LEU A 224 12.54 -32.81 -55.68
C LEU A 224 12.00 -31.54 -56.34
N LEU A 225 12.78 -30.46 -56.23
CA LEU A 225 13.30 -29.77 -57.41
C LEU A 225 14.81 -29.58 -57.25
N ARG A 226 15.55 -30.15 -58.21
CA ARG A 226 16.98 -29.96 -58.45
C ARG A 226 17.19 -28.54 -59.00
N PHE A 227 18.28 -27.86 -58.65
CA PHE A 227 19.18 -27.27 -59.66
C PHE A 227 20.54 -26.93 -59.03
N ARG A 228 21.58 -27.22 -59.82
CA ARG A 228 23.02 -27.12 -59.52
C ARG A 228 23.50 -25.67 -59.35
N HIS A 229 24.50 -25.45 -58.49
CA HIS A 229 25.80 -24.92 -58.93
C HIS A 229 26.92 -25.20 -57.91
N ARG A 230 28.05 -25.67 -58.45
CA ARG A 230 29.37 -25.85 -57.81
C ARG A 230 30.03 -24.48 -57.54
N THR A 231 30.81 -24.40 -56.46
CA THR A 231 32.16 -23.79 -56.35
C THR A 231 32.72 -24.10 -54.94
N THR A 232 33.64 -25.06 -54.78
CA THR A 232 35.12 -24.93 -54.69
C THR A 232 35.69 -24.18 -53.47
N GLN A 233 36.75 -24.79 -52.92
CA GLN A 233 37.77 -24.34 -51.94
C GLN A 233 37.45 -24.62 -50.46
N LYS A 234 38.36 -25.16 -49.63
CA LYS A 234 39.84 -25.18 -49.70
C LYS A 234 40.39 -26.25 -48.73
N ARG A 235 41.42 -26.94 -49.22
CA ARG A 235 42.57 -27.60 -48.56
C ARG A 235 42.35 -28.61 -47.44
#